data_AF-W7YU73-F1
#
_entry.id   AF-W7YU73-F1
#
_cell.length_a   1.000
_cell.length_b   1.000
_cell.length_c   1.000
_cell.angle_alpha   90.00
_cell.angle_beta   90.00
_cell.angle_gamma   90.00
#
_symmetry.space_group_name_H-M   'P 1'
#
loop_
_entity.id
_entity.type
_entity.pdbx_description
1 polymer ?
#
loop_
_entity_poly.entity_id
_entity_poly.type
_entity_poly.pdbx_seq_one_letter_code
_entity_poly.pdbx_strand_id
1 'polypeptide(L)'
;MLWTAGAAAVFWTVRERITANYSTVSARGAMYRDAWKLVEQAPWFGQGGDTWRMSYRAVQSQPYVGNQVHSGYMDILLNTGVVGLMMILMLIISAGWLLWRNNRLLLPAYGVIVLHSIADIDWSFGLIWLLMFVLIGQAASPQTAKSGLADFQLNGRSVVLRNAIISMVSMGLVITAALTVVAFRGQMANTQHDQALYERNNLRAIALLKSSLQWNPADYSTALDLASVLPAKEAKVVLTESLSYNPGHAALVWELANNASRLGDAEEAITWIRSGRHYDLFNAEQSTKSLGIIVRLAREELADGHRSEARRIIQIGAKLYLDYKEKAGHILRNPIRNDREFRLTSEAQMWATQLNKMGLALAASH
;
A
#
# COMPACT_ATOMS: atom_id res chain seq x y z
N MET A 1 17.30 14.03 -49.51
CA MET A 1 16.99 14.87 -48.34
C MET A 1 15.74 14.42 -47.57
N LEU A 2 14.68 13.89 -48.21
CA LEU A 2 13.50 13.34 -47.51
C LEU A 2 13.76 12.01 -46.76
N TRP A 3 14.57 11.12 -47.33
CA TRP A 3 14.92 9.82 -46.74
C TRP A 3 15.74 9.93 -45.45
N THR A 4 16.63 10.92 -45.35
CA THR A 4 17.46 11.19 -44.17
C THR A 4 16.64 11.76 -43.02
N ALA A 5 15.62 12.58 -43.31
CA ALA A 5 14.69 13.10 -42.31
C ALA A 5 13.76 12.01 -41.76
N GLY A 6 13.26 11.11 -42.62
CA GLY A 6 12.46 9.96 -42.21
C GLY A 6 13.23 8.96 -41.35
N ALA A 7 14.47 8.63 -41.74
CA ALA A 7 15.34 7.75 -40.95
C ALA A 7 15.71 8.36 -39.59
N ALA A 8 15.94 9.67 -39.52
CA ALA A 8 16.20 10.38 -38.26
C ALA A 8 14.97 10.37 -37.34
N ALA A 9 13.75 10.56 -37.87
CA ALA A 9 12.51 10.51 -37.09
C ALA A 9 12.20 9.11 -36.54
N VAL A 10 12.43 8.06 -37.35
CA VAL A 10 12.31 6.66 -36.91
C VAL A 10 13.37 6.32 -35.87
N PHE A 11 14.63 6.72 -36.08
CA PHE A 11 15.69 6.50 -35.11
C PHE A 11 15.43 7.25 -33.79
N TRP A 12 14.91 8.47 -33.87
CA TRP A 12 14.52 9.27 -32.70
C TRP A 12 13.39 8.61 -31.90
N THR A 13 12.31 8.22 -32.57
CA THR A 13 11.17 7.54 -31.92
C THR A 13 11.53 6.17 -31.36
N VAL A 14 12.38 5.41 -32.07
CA VAL A 14 12.91 4.13 -31.58
C VAL A 14 13.82 4.36 -30.36
N ARG A 15 14.70 5.37 -30.40
CA ARG A 15 15.57 5.72 -29.28
C ARG A 15 14.76 6.16 -28.06
N GLU A 16 13.77 7.03 -28.23
CA GLU A 16 12.86 7.47 -27.15
C GLU A 16 12.08 6.30 -26.56
N ARG A 17 11.57 5.38 -27.40
CA ARG A 17 10.90 4.16 -26.91
C ARG A 17 11.85 3.24 -26.16
N ILE A 18 13.06 3.07 -26.66
CA ILE A 18 14.08 2.24 -26.01
C ILE A 18 14.46 2.86 -24.66
N THR A 19 14.76 4.16 -24.59
CA THR A 19 15.12 4.83 -23.34
C THR A 19 13.95 4.87 -22.35
N ALA A 20 12.72 5.11 -22.81
CA ALA A 20 11.51 5.07 -21.97
C ALA A 20 11.18 3.64 -21.48
N ASN A 21 11.42 2.62 -22.31
CA ASN A 21 11.25 1.23 -21.91
C ASN A 21 12.32 0.82 -20.90
N TYR A 22 13.58 1.23 -21.07
CA TYR A 22 14.64 0.97 -20.10
C TYR A 22 14.37 1.65 -18.75
N SER A 23 13.86 2.88 -18.74
CA SER A 23 13.47 3.55 -17.48
C SER A 23 12.28 2.86 -16.80
N THR A 24 11.34 2.32 -17.58
CA THR A 24 10.17 1.58 -17.07
C THR A 24 10.56 0.19 -16.53
N VAL A 25 11.42 -0.55 -17.23
CA VAL A 25 11.89 -1.88 -16.82
C VAL A 25 12.80 -1.79 -15.60
N SER A 26 13.74 -0.83 -15.57
CA SER A 26 14.61 -0.61 -14.40
C SER A 26 13.81 -0.15 -13.18
N ALA A 27 12.78 0.67 -13.37
CA ALA A 27 11.83 1.03 -12.33
C ALA A 27 11.10 -0.18 -11.75
N ARG A 28 10.52 -1.04 -12.60
CA ARG A 28 9.86 -2.27 -12.17
C ARG A 28 10.82 -3.22 -11.45
N GLY A 29 12.07 -3.31 -11.90
CA GLY A 29 13.11 -4.09 -11.23
C GLY A 29 13.40 -3.60 -9.81
N ALA A 30 13.48 -2.28 -9.59
CA ALA A 30 13.62 -1.70 -8.25
C ALA A 30 12.40 -2.02 -7.38
N MET A 31 11.19 -1.86 -7.92
CA MET A 31 9.94 -2.17 -7.21
C MET A 31 9.84 -3.65 -6.84
N TYR A 32 10.20 -4.58 -7.73
CA TYR A 32 10.20 -6.02 -7.42
C TYR A 32 11.22 -6.39 -6.36
N ARG A 33 12.41 -5.80 -6.39
CA ARG A 33 13.41 -6.00 -5.33
C ARG A 33 12.89 -5.51 -3.98
N ASP A 34 12.22 -4.36 -3.96
CA ASP A 34 11.65 -3.82 -2.74
C ASP A 34 10.41 -4.59 -2.27
N ALA A 35 9.61 -5.13 -3.20
CA ALA A 35 8.50 -6.04 -2.89
C ALA A 35 9.00 -7.34 -2.24
N TRP A 36 10.14 -7.87 -2.66
CA TRP A 36 10.70 -9.08 -2.07
C TRP A 36 11.01 -8.92 -0.57
N LYS A 37 11.41 -7.72 -0.13
CA LYS A 37 11.59 -7.41 1.29
C LYS A 37 10.30 -7.56 2.10
N LEU A 38 9.14 -7.29 1.49
CA LEU A 38 7.83 -7.50 2.13
C LEU A 38 7.42 -8.97 2.13
N VAL A 39 7.74 -9.71 1.06
CA VAL A 39 7.53 -11.17 0.99
C VAL A 39 8.32 -11.87 2.10
N GLU A 40 9.57 -11.48 2.34
CA GLU A 40 10.42 -12.04 3.39
C GLU A 40 9.87 -11.84 4.81
N GLN A 41 9.06 -10.80 5.04
CA GLN A 41 8.44 -10.52 6.34
C GLN A 41 7.25 -11.45 6.65
N ALA A 42 6.53 -11.92 5.62
CA ALA A 42 5.35 -12.77 5.78
C ALA A 42 5.21 -13.79 4.62
N PRO A 43 6.15 -14.73 4.46
CA PRO A 43 6.26 -15.53 3.23
C PRO A 43 5.10 -16.52 3.03
N TRP A 44 4.53 -17.06 4.12
CA TRP A 44 3.55 -18.15 4.02
C TRP A 44 2.14 -17.66 3.74
N PHE A 45 1.68 -16.64 4.46
CA PHE A 45 0.30 -16.15 4.43
C PHE A 45 0.15 -14.71 3.94
N GLY A 46 1.27 -14.04 3.60
CA GLY A 46 1.24 -12.65 3.16
C GLY A 46 0.89 -11.68 4.30
N GLN A 47 0.75 -10.40 3.95
CA GLN A 47 0.40 -9.34 4.91
C GLN A 47 -1.07 -8.89 4.80
N GLY A 48 -1.87 -9.51 3.93
CA GLY A 48 -3.27 -9.16 3.69
C GLY A 48 -3.48 -8.29 2.44
N GLY A 49 -4.71 -7.81 2.23
CA GLY A 49 -5.05 -7.06 1.02
C GLY A 49 -4.31 -5.71 0.90
N ASP A 50 -4.05 -5.29 -0.35
CA ASP A 50 -3.38 -4.01 -0.67
C ASP A 50 -1.98 -3.83 -0.04
N THR A 51 -1.28 -4.92 0.30
CA THR A 51 0.03 -4.89 0.99
C THR A 51 1.02 -3.93 0.32
N TRP A 52 1.14 -3.99 -1.01
CA TRP A 52 2.06 -3.11 -1.73
C TRP A 52 1.68 -1.64 -1.57
N ARG A 53 0.41 -1.29 -1.80
CA ARG A 53 -0.09 0.10 -1.74
C ARG A 53 0.17 0.72 -0.37
N MET A 54 0.02 -0.07 0.69
CA MET A 54 0.14 0.37 2.07
C MET A 54 1.60 0.47 2.53
N SER A 55 2.47 -0.44 2.06
CA SER A 55 3.80 -0.64 2.66
C SER A 55 4.99 -0.27 1.76
N TYR A 56 4.80 -0.01 0.46
CA TYR A 56 5.93 0.23 -0.46
C TYR A 56 6.81 1.41 -0.01
N ARG A 57 6.23 2.41 0.65
CA ARG A 57 6.95 3.60 1.12
C ARG A 57 7.94 3.32 2.25
N ALA A 58 7.75 2.21 2.96
CA ALA A 58 8.65 1.74 4.01
C ALA A 58 9.86 0.98 3.44
N VAL A 59 9.68 0.30 2.31
CA VAL A 59 10.70 -0.60 1.73
C VAL A 59 11.43 -0.04 0.50
N GLN A 60 10.92 1.04 -0.09
CA GLN A 60 11.45 1.67 -1.29
C GLN A 60 12.95 1.98 -1.16
N SER A 61 13.71 1.56 -2.17
CA SER A 61 15.14 1.81 -2.31
C SER A 61 15.45 3.13 -3.03
N GLN A 62 14.47 3.66 -3.76
CA GLN A 62 14.55 4.93 -4.48
C GLN A 62 13.22 5.69 -4.31
N PRO A 63 13.23 7.03 -4.39
CA PRO A 63 12.02 7.88 -4.27
C PRO A 63 11.08 7.79 -5.47
N TYR A 64 10.65 6.58 -5.85
CA TYR A 64 9.66 6.38 -6.90
C TYR A 64 8.22 6.50 -6.38
N VAL A 65 7.28 6.72 -7.29
CA VAL A 65 5.84 6.60 -7.03
C VAL A 65 5.29 5.42 -7.84
N GLY A 66 4.66 4.48 -7.14
CA GLY A 66 4.05 3.31 -7.77
C GLY A 66 3.18 2.57 -6.77
N ASN A 67 1.89 2.91 -6.70
CA ASN A 67 0.93 2.28 -5.79
C ASN A 67 0.51 0.85 -6.21
N GLN A 68 1.03 0.38 -7.34
CA GLN A 68 0.83 -0.97 -7.87
C GLN A 68 2.18 -1.57 -8.19
N VAL A 69 2.37 -2.86 -7.88
CA VAL A 69 3.63 -3.55 -8.19
C VAL A 69 3.74 -3.90 -9.67
N HIS A 70 2.64 -3.84 -10.42
CA HIS A 70 2.55 -4.19 -11.86
C HIS A 70 2.93 -5.65 -12.16
N SER A 71 2.53 -6.56 -11.25
CA SER A 71 2.54 -8.00 -11.45
C SER A 71 1.46 -8.61 -10.57
N GLY A 72 0.44 -9.21 -11.19
CA GLY A 72 -0.65 -9.82 -10.46
C GLY A 72 -0.19 -10.98 -9.57
N TYR A 73 0.82 -11.74 -9.98
CA TYR A 73 1.37 -12.82 -9.14
C TYR A 73 2.17 -12.30 -7.95
N MET A 74 2.94 -11.21 -8.13
CA MET A 74 3.61 -10.57 -7.01
C MET A 74 2.60 -9.98 -6.03
N ASP A 75 1.52 -9.38 -6.53
CA ASP A 75 0.44 -8.85 -5.69
C ASP A 75 -0.25 -9.97 -4.87
N ILE A 76 -0.59 -11.10 -5.52
CA ILE A 76 -1.12 -12.29 -4.83
C ILE A 76 -0.13 -12.80 -3.79
N LEU A 77 1.16 -12.89 -4.12
CA LEU A 77 2.21 -13.35 -3.21
C LEU A 77 2.35 -12.44 -1.98
N LEU A 78 2.33 -11.12 -2.17
CA LEU A 78 2.39 -10.15 -1.08
C LEU A 78 1.16 -10.26 -0.18
N ASN A 79 -0.02 -10.43 -0.77
CA ASN A 79 -1.28 -10.38 -0.04
C ASN A 79 -1.62 -11.70 0.67
N THR A 80 -1.30 -12.84 0.05
CA THR A 80 -1.73 -14.18 0.49
C THR A 80 -0.59 -15.16 0.75
N GLY A 81 0.65 -14.74 0.49
CA GLY A 81 1.84 -15.57 0.65
C GLY A 81 1.92 -16.70 -0.35
N VAL A 82 2.89 -17.59 -0.13
CA VAL A 82 3.13 -18.77 -0.97
C VAL A 82 1.91 -19.68 -0.99
N VAL A 83 1.17 -19.80 0.13
CA VAL A 83 -0.01 -20.67 0.20
C VAL A 83 -1.08 -20.20 -0.79
N GLY A 84 -1.47 -18.93 -0.76
CA GLY A 84 -2.47 -18.40 -1.68
C GLY A 84 -1.98 -18.39 -3.12
N LEU A 85 -0.71 -18.05 -3.36
CA LEU A 85 -0.12 -18.14 -4.70
C LEU A 85 -0.20 -19.56 -5.27
N MET A 86 0.14 -20.59 -4.48
CA MET A 86 0.09 -21.98 -4.91
C MET A 86 -1.34 -22.44 -5.23
N MET A 87 -2.34 -21.99 -4.46
CA MET A 87 -3.74 -22.28 -4.76
C MET A 87 -4.16 -21.69 -6.12
N ILE A 88 -3.78 -20.45 -6.41
CA ILE A 88 -4.07 -19.81 -7.70
C ILE A 88 -3.31 -20.49 -8.84
N LEU A 89 -2.04 -20.82 -8.67
CA LEU A 89 -1.26 -21.53 -9.67
C LEU A 89 -1.85 -22.93 -9.97
N MET A 90 -2.32 -23.64 -8.95
CA MET A 90 -2.99 -24.93 -9.14
C MET A 90 -4.28 -24.78 -9.95
N LEU A 91 -5.10 -23.76 -9.65
CA LEU A 91 -6.30 -23.44 -10.43
C LEU A 91 -5.94 -23.16 -11.89
N ILE A 92 -4.96 -22.29 -12.15
CA ILE A 92 -4.47 -21.94 -13.49
C ILE A 92 -4.00 -23.21 -14.22
N ILE A 93 -3.09 -23.98 -13.62
CA ILE A 93 -2.56 -25.20 -14.26
C ILE A 93 -3.68 -26.19 -14.57
N SER A 94 -4.64 -26.39 -13.65
CA SER A 94 -5.78 -27.30 -13.87
C SER A 94 -6.70 -26.83 -15.01
N ALA A 95 -6.96 -25.52 -15.12
CA ALA A 95 -7.73 -24.92 -16.18
C ALA A 95 -7.03 -25.09 -17.54
N GLY A 96 -5.73 -24.81 -17.60
CA GLY A 96 -4.91 -25.03 -18.80
C GLY A 96 -4.89 -26.50 -19.22
N TRP A 97 -4.80 -27.42 -18.27
CA TRP A 97 -4.85 -28.86 -18.56
C TRP A 97 -6.21 -29.30 -19.12
N LEU A 98 -7.32 -28.80 -18.56
CA LEU A 98 -8.66 -29.06 -19.06
C LEU A 98 -8.84 -28.54 -20.49
N LEU A 99 -8.40 -27.31 -20.75
CA LEU A 99 -8.41 -26.70 -22.08
C LEU A 99 -7.57 -27.54 -23.07
N TRP A 100 -6.39 -27.99 -22.67
CA TRP A 100 -5.53 -28.82 -23.50
C TRP A 100 -6.14 -30.18 -23.86
N ARG A 101 -6.90 -30.77 -22.93
CA ARG A 101 -7.61 -32.05 -23.12
C ARG A 101 -8.85 -31.90 -24.00
N ASN A 102 -9.65 -30.86 -23.79
CA ASN A 102 -11.01 -30.81 -24.32
C ASN A 102 -11.21 -29.77 -25.43
N ASN A 103 -10.44 -28.67 -25.45
CA ASN A 103 -10.57 -27.64 -26.48
C ASN A 103 -9.28 -26.80 -26.64
N ARG A 104 -8.32 -27.33 -27.41
CA ARG A 104 -7.01 -26.70 -27.62
C ARG A 104 -7.07 -25.34 -28.32
N LEU A 105 -8.16 -25.05 -29.04
CA LEU A 105 -8.34 -23.78 -29.76
C LEU A 105 -8.44 -22.58 -28.81
N LEU A 106 -8.84 -22.82 -27.55
CA LEU A 106 -8.96 -21.77 -26.53
C LEU A 106 -7.64 -21.49 -25.78
N LEU A 107 -6.61 -22.35 -25.94
CA LEU A 107 -5.33 -22.20 -25.26
C LEU A 107 -4.59 -20.88 -25.57
N PRO A 108 -4.58 -20.33 -26.80
CA PRO A 108 -3.92 -19.05 -27.08
C PRO A 108 -4.56 -17.90 -26.29
N ALA A 109 -5.88 -17.79 -26.29
CA ALA A 109 -6.60 -16.76 -25.53
C ALA A 109 -6.34 -16.89 -24.02
N TYR A 110 -6.41 -18.13 -23.51
CA TYR A 110 -6.07 -18.44 -22.12
C TYR A 110 -4.61 -18.07 -21.78
N GLY A 111 -3.67 -18.42 -22.64
CA GLY A 111 -2.25 -18.14 -22.49
C GLY A 111 -1.95 -16.65 -22.46
N VAL A 112 -2.62 -15.85 -23.29
CA VAL A 112 -2.50 -14.39 -23.26
C VAL A 112 -2.90 -13.84 -21.89
N ILE A 113 -4.04 -14.27 -21.33
CA ILE A 113 -4.48 -13.84 -20.00
C ILE A 113 -3.41 -14.19 -18.95
N VAL A 114 -3.02 -15.46 -18.86
CA VAL A 114 -2.10 -15.95 -17.82
C VAL A 114 -0.71 -15.30 -17.89
N LEU A 115 -0.18 -15.12 -19.12
CA LEU A 115 1.15 -14.55 -19.33
C LEU A 115 1.16 -13.03 -19.17
N HIS A 116 0.11 -12.33 -19.60
CA HIS A 116 0.02 -10.87 -19.45
C HIS A 116 0.00 -10.47 -17.97
N SER A 117 -0.64 -11.27 -17.12
CA SER A 117 -0.71 -11.02 -15.68
C SER A 117 0.62 -11.13 -14.94
N ILE A 118 1.70 -11.57 -15.60
CA ILE A 118 3.07 -11.47 -15.09
C ILE A 118 3.52 -10.01 -15.02
N ALA A 119 3.10 -9.19 -15.98
CA ALA A 119 3.56 -7.82 -16.19
C ALA A 119 2.49 -6.75 -15.94
N ASP A 120 1.28 -7.16 -15.56
CA ASP A 120 0.12 -6.29 -15.33
C ASP A 120 -0.70 -6.75 -14.10
N ILE A 121 -1.65 -5.92 -13.68
CA ILE A 121 -2.52 -6.11 -12.51
C ILE A 121 -3.85 -6.83 -12.83
N ASP A 122 -3.91 -7.58 -13.93
CA ASP A 122 -5.13 -8.22 -14.46
C ASP A 122 -5.96 -8.95 -13.40
N TRP A 123 -5.29 -9.68 -12.49
CA TRP A 123 -5.95 -10.45 -11.42
C TRP A 123 -6.76 -9.58 -10.45
N SER A 124 -6.56 -8.26 -10.45
CA SER A 124 -7.36 -7.32 -9.65
C SER A 124 -8.75 -7.05 -10.27
N PHE A 125 -8.95 -7.39 -11.55
CA PHE A 125 -10.20 -7.14 -12.26
C PHE A 125 -11.08 -8.39 -12.30
N GLY A 126 -12.26 -8.31 -11.69
CA GLY A 126 -13.25 -9.40 -11.70
C GLY A 126 -13.65 -9.87 -13.10
N LEU A 127 -13.58 -9.00 -14.11
CA LEU A 127 -13.82 -9.34 -15.51
C LEU A 127 -12.84 -10.39 -16.04
N ILE A 128 -11.56 -10.32 -15.66
CA ILE A 128 -10.54 -11.29 -16.11
C ILE A 128 -10.85 -12.68 -15.55
N TRP A 129 -11.27 -12.74 -14.27
CA TRP A 129 -11.73 -13.99 -13.65
C TRP A 129 -12.97 -14.55 -14.37
N LEU A 130 -13.95 -13.71 -14.68
CA LEU A 130 -15.14 -14.13 -15.44
C LEU A 130 -14.77 -14.72 -16.81
N LEU A 131 -13.90 -14.04 -17.57
CA LEU A 131 -13.42 -14.52 -18.86
C LEU A 131 -12.71 -15.87 -18.74
N MET A 132 -11.85 -16.03 -17.73
CA MET A 132 -11.17 -17.30 -17.46
C MET A 132 -12.18 -18.42 -17.17
N PHE A 133 -13.18 -18.17 -16.33
CA PHE A 133 -14.22 -19.15 -16.02
C PHE A 133 -15.11 -19.49 -17.22
N VAL A 134 -15.38 -18.53 -18.11
CA VAL A 134 -16.10 -18.79 -19.38
C VAL A 134 -15.28 -19.72 -20.28
N LEU A 135 -13.96 -19.52 -20.40
CA LEU A 135 -13.10 -20.41 -21.18
C LEU A 135 -13.08 -21.83 -20.59
N ILE A 136 -12.98 -21.94 -19.27
CA ILE A 136 -13.04 -23.23 -18.54
C ILE A 136 -14.40 -23.91 -18.76
N GLY A 137 -15.50 -23.15 -18.66
CA GLY A 137 -16.85 -23.66 -18.87
C GLY A 137 -17.07 -24.20 -20.29
N GLN A 138 -16.54 -23.52 -21.31
CA GLN A 138 -16.59 -24.00 -22.69
C GLN A 138 -15.76 -25.27 -22.89
N ALA A 139 -14.62 -25.40 -22.22
CA ALA A 139 -13.81 -26.62 -22.25
C ALA A 139 -14.46 -27.79 -21.48
N ALA A 140 -15.27 -27.49 -20.46
CA ALA A 140 -16.02 -28.48 -19.69
C ALA A 140 -17.32 -28.93 -20.38
N SER A 141 -17.85 -28.13 -21.31
CA SER A 141 -19.10 -28.43 -22.02
C SER A 141 -18.96 -29.68 -22.89
N PRO A 142 -19.88 -30.66 -22.78
CA PRO A 142 -19.91 -31.81 -23.68
C PRO A 142 -20.15 -31.36 -25.12
N GLN A 143 -19.16 -31.54 -26.00
CA GLN A 143 -19.24 -31.01 -27.38
C GLN A 143 -20.19 -31.81 -28.31
N THR A 144 -20.76 -32.94 -27.89
CA THR A 144 -21.87 -33.59 -28.59
C THR A 144 -22.69 -34.42 -27.60
N ALA A 145 -23.88 -33.94 -27.24
CA ALA A 145 -24.87 -34.78 -26.57
C ALA A 145 -25.47 -35.77 -27.60
N LYS A 146 -24.83 -36.93 -27.76
CA LYS A 146 -25.52 -38.16 -28.17
C LYS A 146 -25.40 -39.18 -27.05
N SER A 147 -26.51 -39.91 -26.86
CA SER A 147 -26.80 -40.87 -25.78
C SER A 147 -27.08 -40.18 -24.45
N GLY A 148 -28.27 -40.30 -23.87
CA GLY A 148 -29.05 -41.52 -23.67
C GLY A 148 -29.16 -41.66 -22.15
N LEU A 149 -30.38 -41.56 -21.61
CA LEU A 149 -30.64 -41.62 -20.17
C LEU A 149 -30.20 -43.00 -19.65
N ALA A 150 -28.93 -43.12 -19.27
CA ALA A 150 -28.43 -44.28 -18.55
C ALA A 150 -28.67 -44.05 -17.07
N ASP A 151 -29.55 -44.87 -16.49
CA ASP A 151 -29.84 -44.89 -15.05
C ASP A 151 -28.55 -45.03 -14.25
N PHE A 152 -28.21 -43.98 -13.51
CA PHE A 152 -27.03 -43.96 -12.66
C PHE A 152 -27.35 -44.67 -11.33
N GLN A 153 -27.12 -45.98 -11.27
CA GLN A 153 -27.16 -46.72 -10.01
C GLN A 153 -26.00 -46.28 -9.09
N LEU A 154 -26.35 -45.55 -8.04
CA LEU A 154 -25.43 -44.93 -7.08
C LEU A 154 -24.87 -45.98 -6.10
N ASN A 155 -23.72 -46.57 -6.43
CA ASN A 155 -22.91 -47.38 -5.49
C ASN A 155 -22.31 -46.51 -4.37
N GLY A 156 -22.13 -47.04 -3.15
CA GLY A 156 -21.80 -46.29 -1.90
C GLY A 156 -20.59 -45.32 -1.90
N ARG A 157 -19.70 -45.38 -2.90
CA ARG A 157 -18.68 -44.32 -3.17
C ARG A 157 -19.31 -42.98 -3.60
N SER A 158 -20.53 -43.01 -4.14
CA SER A 158 -21.27 -41.82 -4.57
C SER A 158 -21.84 -41.01 -3.40
N VAL A 159 -22.08 -41.63 -2.24
CA VAL A 159 -22.59 -40.95 -1.05
C VAL A 159 -21.53 -40.07 -0.43
N VAL A 160 -20.29 -40.56 -0.32
CA VAL A 160 -19.14 -39.77 0.19
C VAL A 160 -18.85 -38.59 -0.74
N LEU A 161 -18.82 -38.82 -2.06
CA LEU A 161 -18.61 -37.76 -3.05
C LEU A 161 -19.75 -36.72 -3.03
N ARG A 162 -21.02 -37.18 -2.95
CA ARG A 162 -22.19 -36.30 -2.83
C ARG A 162 -22.12 -35.46 -1.58
N ASN A 163 -21.81 -36.05 -0.43
CA ASN A 163 -21.69 -35.33 0.83
C ASN A 163 -20.53 -34.32 0.79
N ALA A 164 -19.39 -34.67 0.19
CA ALA A 164 -18.27 -33.74 -0.01
C ALA A 164 -18.67 -32.54 -0.90
N ILE A 165 -19.40 -32.76 -1.99
CA ILE A 165 -19.91 -31.69 -2.85
C ILE A 165 -20.89 -30.80 -2.08
N ILE A 166 -21.83 -31.39 -1.34
CA ILE A 166 -22.78 -30.62 -0.52
C ILE A 166 -22.02 -29.77 0.50
N SER A 167 -21.06 -30.35 1.23
CA SER A 167 -20.23 -29.61 2.18
C SER A 167 -19.45 -28.46 1.53
N MET A 168 -18.87 -28.67 0.34
CA MET A 168 -18.14 -27.64 -0.38
C MET A 168 -19.05 -26.49 -0.84
N VAL A 169 -20.25 -26.82 -1.33
CA VAL A 169 -21.26 -25.81 -1.73
C VAL A 169 -21.76 -25.04 -0.52
N SER A 170 -22.08 -25.73 0.59
CA SER A 170 -22.51 -25.09 1.83
C SER A 170 -21.43 -24.18 2.39
N MET A 171 -20.17 -24.61 2.39
CA MET A 171 -19.03 -23.77 2.79
C MET A 171 -18.90 -22.54 1.89
N GLY A 172 -19.02 -22.71 0.58
CA GLY A 172 -19.02 -21.62 -0.38
C GLY A 172 -20.11 -20.59 -0.09
N LEU A 173 -21.35 -21.03 0.16
CA LEU A 173 -22.47 -20.14 0.51
C LEU A 173 -22.23 -19.38 1.82
N VAL A 174 -21.66 -20.03 2.83
CA VAL A 174 -21.32 -19.38 4.11
C VAL A 174 -20.24 -18.32 3.90
N ILE A 175 -19.19 -18.63 3.13
CA ILE A 175 -18.13 -17.67 2.80
C ILE A 175 -18.70 -16.49 2.01
N THR A 176 -19.51 -16.74 0.99
CA THR A 176 -20.16 -15.68 0.20
C THR A 176 -21.03 -14.80 1.09
N ALA A 177 -21.87 -15.37 1.95
CA ALA A 177 -22.70 -14.61 2.87
C ALA A 177 -21.85 -13.75 3.82
N ALA A 178 -20.77 -14.30 4.38
CA ALA A 178 -19.85 -13.56 5.24
C ALA A 178 -19.19 -12.39 4.50
N LEU A 179 -18.70 -12.63 3.28
CA LEU A 179 -18.10 -11.58 2.44
C LEU A 179 -19.12 -10.49 2.05
N THR A 180 -20.38 -10.86 1.80
CA THR A 180 -21.44 -9.87 1.56
C THR A 180 -21.70 -9.00 2.78
N VAL A 181 -21.68 -9.57 3.99
CA VAL A 181 -21.81 -8.77 5.23
C VAL A 181 -20.63 -7.80 5.38
N VAL A 182 -19.39 -8.25 5.14
CA VAL A 182 -18.20 -7.39 5.19
C VAL A 182 -18.30 -6.27 4.15
N ALA A 183 -18.67 -6.59 2.92
CA ALA A 183 -18.85 -5.62 1.84
C ALA A 183 -19.95 -4.60 2.17
N PHE A 184 -21.09 -5.05 2.72
CA PHE A 184 -22.17 -4.18 3.14
C PHE A 184 -21.73 -3.20 4.24
N ARG A 185 -21.00 -3.69 5.26
CA ARG A 185 -20.44 -2.82 6.30
C ARG A 185 -19.47 -1.79 5.72
N GLY A 186 -18.58 -2.20 4.83
CA GLY A 186 -17.65 -1.30 4.14
C GLY A 186 -18.38 -0.24 3.32
N GLN A 187 -19.42 -0.62 2.59
CA GLN A 187 -20.24 0.32 1.81
C GLN A 187 -20.98 1.32 2.71
N MET A 188 -21.52 0.87 3.84
CA MET A 188 -22.18 1.76 4.81
C MET A 188 -21.19 2.77 5.42
N ALA A 189 -19.98 2.32 5.79
CA ALA A 189 -18.93 3.21 6.26
C ALA A 189 -18.57 4.27 5.20
N ASN A 190 -18.28 3.84 3.96
CA ASN A 190 -17.90 4.74 2.88
C ASN A 190 -19.00 5.78 2.58
N THR A 191 -20.26 5.35 2.57
CA THR A 191 -21.39 6.25 2.35
C THR A 191 -21.47 7.34 3.42
N GLN A 192 -21.23 6.99 4.68
CA GLN A 192 -21.25 7.97 5.78
C GLN A 192 -20.02 8.87 5.78
N HIS A 193 -18.85 8.35 5.44
CA HIS A 193 -17.64 9.14 5.24
C HIS A 193 -17.82 10.17 4.13
N ASP A 194 -18.30 9.74 2.96
CA ASP A 194 -18.60 10.63 1.84
C ASP A 194 -19.59 11.73 2.25
N GLN A 195 -20.69 11.37 2.94
CA GLN A 195 -21.65 12.35 3.45
C GLN A 195 -21.02 13.37 4.40
N ALA A 196 -20.08 12.93 5.25
CA ALA A 196 -19.39 13.83 6.17
C ALA A 196 -18.51 14.86 5.44
N LEU A 197 -17.89 14.47 4.32
CA LEU A 197 -17.02 15.35 3.52
C LEU A 197 -17.78 16.51 2.85
N TYR A 198 -19.07 16.32 2.54
CA TYR A 198 -19.93 17.35 1.95
C TYR A 198 -20.78 18.11 2.99
N GLU A 199 -20.78 17.68 4.24
CA GLU A 199 -21.59 18.28 5.30
C GLU A 199 -20.97 19.59 5.78
N ARG A 200 -21.78 20.65 5.82
CA ARG A 200 -21.31 21.99 6.24
C ARG A 200 -21.30 22.16 7.75
N ASN A 201 -22.11 21.39 8.47
CA ASN A 201 -22.19 21.45 9.92
C ASN A 201 -21.14 20.53 10.55
N ASN A 202 -20.12 21.11 11.19
CA ASN A 202 -19.04 20.36 11.84
C ASN A 202 -19.51 19.30 12.85
N LEU A 203 -20.56 19.58 13.64
CA LEU A 203 -21.06 18.60 14.62
C LEU A 203 -21.66 17.38 13.93
N ARG A 204 -22.37 17.61 12.82
CA ARG A 204 -22.98 16.54 12.04
C ARG A 204 -21.94 15.76 11.23
N ALA A 205 -20.95 16.44 10.67
CA ALA A 205 -19.80 15.81 10.04
C ALA A 205 -19.05 14.89 11.01
N ILE A 206 -18.75 15.35 12.23
CA ILE A 206 -18.11 14.54 13.28
C ILE A 206 -18.96 13.30 13.63
N ALA A 207 -20.29 13.45 13.75
CA ALA A 207 -21.19 12.34 14.05
C ALA A 207 -21.19 11.29 12.92
N LEU A 208 -21.18 11.74 11.66
CA LEU A 208 -21.09 10.87 10.49
C LEU A 208 -19.76 10.13 10.43
N LEU A 209 -18.64 10.81 10.67
CA LEU A 209 -17.31 10.17 10.73
C LEU A 209 -17.21 9.13 11.85
N LYS A 210 -17.74 9.45 13.05
CA LYS A 210 -17.81 8.48 14.16
C LYS A 210 -18.66 7.26 13.79
N SER A 211 -19.80 7.47 13.13
CA SER A 211 -20.65 6.36 12.66
C SER A 211 -19.95 5.54 11.58
N SER A 212 -19.21 6.18 10.66
CA SER A 212 -18.43 5.49 9.63
C SER A 212 -17.44 4.51 10.25
N LEU A 213 -16.67 4.95 11.26
CA LEU A 213 -15.74 4.08 11.99
C LEU A 213 -16.43 2.95 12.76
N GLN A 214 -17.68 3.11 13.21
CA GLN A 214 -18.43 2.00 13.82
C GLN A 214 -18.78 0.90 12.80
N TRP A 215 -19.04 1.28 11.55
CA TRP A 215 -19.26 0.32 10.47
C TRP A 215 -17.96 -0.34 10.02
N ASN A 216 -16.89 0.45 9.87
CA ASN A 216 -15.56 -0.02 9.47
C ASN A 216 -14.43 0.63 10.30
N PRO A 217 -14.04 0.03 11.43
CA PRO A 217 -12.95 0.55 12.27
C PRO A 217 -11.57 0.58 11.57
N ALA A 218 -11.39 -0.23 10.52
CA ALA A 218 -10.13 -0.32 9.78
C ALA A 218 -9.93 0.81 8.76
N ASP A 219 -10.92 1.67 8.53
CA ASP A 219 -10.78 2.80 7.63
C ASP A 219 -9.92 3.92 8.24
N TYR A 220 -8.63 3.91 7.88
CA TYR A 220 -7.68 4.92 8.31
C TYR A 220 -7.99 6.32 7.78
N SER A 221 -8.69 6.44 6.64
CA SER A 221 -8.96 7.72 6.00
C SER A 221 -10.02 8.50 6.80
N THR A 222 -11.13 7.85 7.16
CA THR A 222 -12.12 8.38 8.10
C THR A 222 -11.47 8.76 9.43
N ALA A 223 -10.55 7.94 9.96
CA ALA A 223 -9.88 8.21 11.22
C ALA A 223 -8.99 9.47 11.17
N LEU A 224 -8.26 9.67 10.08
CA LEU A 224 -7.45 10.87 9.86
C LEU A 224 -8.33 12.14 9.75
N ASP A 225 -9.41 12.06 8.97
CA ASP A 225 -10.35 13.17 8.82
C ASP A 225 -11.01 13.53 10.15
N LEU A 226 -11.43 12.53 10.93
CA LEU A 226 -11.98 12.72 12.27
C LEU A 226 -10.95 13.32 13.23
N ALA A 227 -9.72 12.82 13.23
CA ALA A 227 -8.65 13.33 14.09
C ALA A 227 -8.25 14.78 13.78
N SER A 228 -8.46 15.24 12.53
CA SER A 228 -8.17 16.61 12.12
C SER A 228 -9.09 17.65 12.76
N VAL A 229 -10.32 17.27 13.09
CA VAL A 229 -11.36 18.15 13.66
C VAL A 229 -11.59 17.96 15.15
N LEU A 230 -11.04 16.90 15.75
CA LEU A 230 -11.17 16.62 17.19
C LEU A 230 -10.11 17.34 18.04
N PRO A 231 -10.41 17.60 19.33
CA PRO A 231 -9.40 18.00 20.30
C PRO A 231 -8.26 16.98 20.38
N ALA A 232 -7.04 17.45 20.63
CA ALA A 232 -5.84 16.60 20.55
C ALA A 232 -5.92 15.32 21.39
N LYS A 233 -6.50 15.40 22.61
CA LYS A 233 -6.69 14.22 23.48
C LYS A 233 -7.63 13.16 22.88
N GLU A 234 -8.74 13.58 22.28
CA GLU A 234 -9.69 12.67 21.62
C GLU A 234 -9.12 12.12 20.31
N ALA A 235 -8.46 12.99 19.53
CA ALA A 235 -7.80 12.60 18.30
C ALA A 235 -6.72 11.53 18.52
N LYS A 236 -5.97 11.59 19.64
CA LYS A 236 -4.99 10.54 19.99
C LYS A 236 -5.62 9.17 20.12
N VAL A 237 -6.79 9.08 20.76
CA VAL A 237 -7.52 7.80 20.92
C VAL A 237 -7.91 7.24 19.57
N VAL A 238 -8.54 8.06 18.72
CA VAL A 238 -8.95 7.67 17.36
C VAL A 238 -7.76 7.21 16.51
N LEU A 239 -6.66 7.97 16.51
CA LEU A 239 -5.46 7.64 15.75
C LEU A 239 -4.81 6.33 16.22
N THR A 240 -4.73 6.12 17.55
CA THR A 240 -4.14 4.91 18.13
C THR A 240 -5.00 3.68 17.85
N GLU A 241 -6.32 3.80 17.97
CA GLU A 241 -7.26 2.74 17.61
C GLU A 241 -7.14 2.39 16.13
N SER A 242 -7.13 3.39 15.24
CA SER A 242 -6.97 3.16 13.79
C SER A 242 -5.62 2.51 13.43
N LEU A 243 -4.53 2.89 14.13
CA LEU A 243 -3.21 2.27 13.96
C LEU A 243 -3.19 0.79 14.37
N SER A 244 -4.05 0.37 15.31
CA SER A 244 -4.15 -1.04 15.69
C SER A 244 -4.72 -1.92 14.57
N TYR A 245 -5.60 -1.37 13.73
CA TYR A 245 -6.11 -2.02 12.53
C TYR A 245 -5.16 -1.90 11.34
N ASN A 246 -4.36 -0.83 11.29
CA ASN A 246 -3.42 -0.55 10.20
C ASN A 246 -1.98 -0.37 10.72
N PRO A 247 -1.34 -1.43 11.25
CA PRO A 247 0.01 -1.31 11.81
C PRO A 247 0.99 -0.74 10.78
N GLY A 248 1.74 0.28 11.18
CA GLY A 248 2.75 0.91 10.32
C GLY A 248 2.21 1.83 9.22
N HIS A 249 0.93 2.21 9.28
CA HIS A 249 0.38 3.16 8.32
C HIS A 249 1.04 4.55 8.44
N ALA A 250 1.84 4.93 7.44
CA ALA A 250 2.65 6.14 7.47
C ALA A 250 1.85 7.41 7.84
N ALA A 251 0.66 7.62 7.26
CA ALA A 251 -0.13 8.83 7.52
C ALA A 251 -0.64 8.90 8.97
N LEU A 252 -1.02 7.76 9.57
CA LEU A 252 -1.47 7.72 10.97
C LEU A 252 -0.30 7.99 11.91
N VAL A 253 0.87 7.43 11.60
CA VAL A 253 2.10 7.66 12.37
C VAL A 253 2.53 9.13 12.33
N TRP A 254 2.48 9.77 11.15
CA TRP A 254 2.78 11.20 11.05
C TRP A 254 1.77 12.07 11.79
N GLU A 255 0.47 11.71 11.77
CA GLU A 255 -0.50 12.46 12.55
C GLU A 255 -0.40 12.22 14.06
N LEU A 256 0.04 11.05 14.51
CA LEU A 256 0.38 10.83 15.92
C LEU A 256 1.55 11.70 16.36
N ALA A 257 2.57 11.89 15.53
CA ALA A 257 3.66 12.82 15.82
C ALA A 257 3.16 14.27 15.95
N ASN A 258 2.32 14.72 15.01
CA ASN A 258 1.71 16.05 15.05
C ASN A 258 0.81 16.23 16.28
N ASN A 259 0.00 15.21 16.61
CA ASN A 259 -0.89 15.20 17.76
C ASN A 259 -0.12 15.27 19.08
N ALA A 260 0.91 14.43 19.27
CA ALA A 260 1.77 14.46 20.45
C ALA A 260 2.44 15.83 20.64
N SER A 261 2.90 16.45 19.55
CA SER A 261 3.46 17.80 19.62
C SER A 261 2.40 18.88 19.95
N ARG A 262 1.12 18.71 19.58
CA ARG A 262 0.03 19.58 20.05
C ARG A 262 -0.29 19.39 21.53
N LEU A 263 -0.01 18.21 22.08
CA LEU A 263 -0.18 17.89 23.49
C LEU A 263 1.01 18.34 24.35
N GLY A 264 2.12 18.79 23.74
CA GLY A 264 3.36 19.12 24.44
C GLY A 264 4.17 17.89 24.87
N ASP A 265 3.85 16.69 24.37
CA ASP A 265 4.58 15.47 24.70
C ASP A 265 5.77 15.31 23.73
N ALA A 266 6.94 15.81 24.16
CA ALA A 266 8.15 15.79 23.34
C ALA A 266 8.67 14.37 23.06
N GLU A 267 8.62 13.48 24.05
CA GLU A 267 9.09 12.10 23.94
C GLU A 267 8.25 11.32 22.92
N GLU A 268 6.93 11.42 23.04
CA GLU A 268 6.01 10.73 22.16
C GLU A 268 6.09 11.30 20.73
N ALA A 269 6.18 12.63 20.57
CA ALA A 269 6.37 13.25 19.27
C ALA A 269 7.66 12.77 18.57
N ILE A 270 8.78 12.73 19.30
CA ILE A 270 10.07 12.25 18.76
C ILE A 270 9.99 10.76 18.38
N THR A 271 9.31 9.96 19.20
CA THR A 271 9.11 8.53 18.95
C THR A 271 8.33 8.30 17.66
N TRP A 272 7.20 9.00 17.49
CA TRP A 272 6.40 8.91 16.28
C TRP A 272 7.11 9.49 15.05
N ILE A 273 7.92 10.56 15.18
CA ILE A 273 8.77 11.06 14.08
C ILE A 273 9.73 9.98 13.60
N ARG A 274 10.41 9.26 14.52
CA ARG A 274 11.33 8.17 14.15
C ARG A 274 10.59 7.04 13.44
N SER A 275 9.40 6.68 13.94
CA SER A 275 8.53 5.68 13.34
C SER A 275 8.06 6.11 11.94
N GLY A 276 7.65 7.36 11.77
CA GLY A 276 7.19 7.90 10.48
C GLY A 276 8.27 7.84 9.41
N ARG A 277 9.53 8.13 9.78
CA ARG A 277 10.68 7.98 8.86
C ARG A 277 10.94 6.54 8.45
N HIS A 278 10.58 5.56 9.28
CA HIS A 278 10.68 4.15 8.95
C HIS A 278 9.62 3.75 7.91
N TYR A 279 8.38 4.24 8.06
CA TYR A 279 7.27 3.89 7.17
C TYR A 279 7.14 4.75 5.90
N ASP A 280 7.76 5.93 5.87
CA ASP A 280 7.76 6.82 4.70
C ASP A 280 9.11 7.51 4.51
N LEU A 281 10.09 6.72 4.06
CA LEU A 281 11.51 7.09 4.04
C LEU A 281 11.81 8.33 3.19
N PHE A 282 11.16 8.45 2.03
CA PHE A 282 11.40 9.52 1.06
C PHE A 282 10.28 10.57 1.06
N ASN A 283 9.97 11.11 2.22
CA ASN A 283 9.02 12.22 2.37
C ASN A 283 9.74 13.51 2.82
N ALA A 284 10.03 14.39 1.84
CA ALA A 284 10.72 15.65 2.07
C ALA A 284 9.91 16.63 2.92
N GLU A 285 8.59 16.66 2.69
CA GLU A 285 7.65 17.49 3.43
C GLU A 285 7.61 17.09 4.90
N GLN A 286 7.38 15.81 5.20
CA GLN A 286 7.32 15.30 6.58
C GLN A 286 8.68 15.40 7.28
N SER A 287 9.79 15.19 6.56
CA SER A 287 11.14 15.41 7.10
C SER A 287 11.35 16.87 7.52
N THR A 288 10.84 17.82 6.73
CA THR A 288 10.91 19.25 7.02
C THR A 288 10.01 19.63 8.20
N LYS A 289 8.74 19.19 8.18
CA LYS A 289 7.76 19.39 9.26
C LYS A 289 8.27 18.85 10.59
N SER A 290 8.87 17.67 10.58
CA SER A 290 9.48 17.06 11.77
C SER A 290 10.55 17.96 12.40
N LEU A 291 11.42 18.59 11.59
CA LEU A 291 12.43 19.52 12.11
C LEU A 291 11.78 20.76 12.75
N GLY A 292 10.70 21.28 12.16
CA GLY A 292 9.91 22.37 12.75
C GLY A 292 9.30 21.99 14.10
N ILE A 293 8.74 20.78 14.22
CA ILE A 293 8.24 20.22 15.48
C ILE A 293 9.35 20.17 16.53
N ILE A 294 10.52 19.64 16.16
CA ILE A 294 11.68 19.52 17.07
C ILE A 294 12.14 20.90 17.56
N VAL A 295 12.22 21.90 16.68
CA VAL A 295 12.58 23.28 17.05
C VAL A 295 11.57 23.87 18.04
N ARG A 296 10.27 23.63 17.83
CA ARG A 296 9.22 24.09 18.74
C ARG A 296 9.35 23.43 20.11
N LEU A 297 9.43 22.11 20.17
CA LEU A 297 9.57 21.35 21.42
C LEU A 297 10.83 21.78 22.20
N ALA A 298 11.96 21.95 21.51
CA ALA A 298 13.18 22.45 22.14
C ALA A 298 13.00 23.85 22.75
N ARG A 299 12.23 24.73 22.09
CA ARG A 299 11.95 26.08 22.60
C ARG A 299 11.03 26.05 23.83
N GLU A 300 10.04 25.17 23.82
CA GLU A 300 9.13 24.96 24.96
C GLU A 300 9.93 24.47 26.18
N GLU A 301 10.76 23.43 26.04
CA GLU A 301 11.61 22.94 27.14
C GLU A 301 12.62 23.99 27.64
N LEU A 302 13.13 24.85 26.75
CA LEU A 302 13.96 25.98 27.17
C LEU A 302 13.18 27.02 27.97
N ALA A 303 11.94 27.31 27.58
CA ALA A 303 11.07 28.26 28.27
C ALA A 303 10.70 27.74 29.67
N ASP A 304 10.50 26.43 29.80
CA ASP A 304 10.21 25.75 31.07
C ASP A 304 11.47 25.56 31.94
N GLY A 305 12.65 25.91 31.43
CA GLY A 305 13.92 25.84 32.17
C GLY A 305 14.60 24.48 32.14
N HIS A 306 14.03 23.49 31.43
CA HIS A 306 14.56 22.13 31.29
C HIS A 306 15.73 22.06 30.28
N ARG A 307 16.85 22.70 30.60
CA ARG A 307 18.01 22.85 29.70
C ARG A 307 18.61 21.52 29.22
N SER A 308 18.65 20.49 30.08
CA SER A 308 19.18 19.17 29.71
C SER A 308 18.32 18.50 28.64
N GLU A 309 17.01 18.61 28.79
CA GLU A 309 16.03 18.04 27.88
C GLU A 309 16.05 18.76 26.53
N ALA A 310 16.00 20.10 26.55
CA ALA A 310 16.16 20.91 25.36
C ALA A 310 17.46 20.57 24.59
N ARG A 311 18.59 20.38 25.30
CA ARG A 311 19.87 19.98 24.67
C ARG A 311 19.73 18.64 23.96
N ARG A 312 19.08 17.67 24.58
CA ARG A 312 18.85 16.34 24.00
C ARG A 312 17.98 16.43 22.74
N ILE A 313 16.87 17.17 22.80
CA ILE A 313 15.97 17.40 21.66
C ILE A 313 16.71 18.08 20.50
N ILE A 314 17.54 19.08 20.78
CA ILE A 314 18.36 19.78 19.77
C ILE A 314 19.34 18.81 19.09
N GLN A 315 20.02 17.95 19.86
CA GLN A 315 20.94 16.95 19.31
C GLN A 315 20.20 15.95 18.41
N ILE A 316 19.00 15.51 18.80
CA ILE A 316 18.14 14.65 17.99
C ILE A 316 17.79 15.36 16.67
N GLY A 317 17.33 16.62 16.73
CA GLY A 317 17.00 17.41 15.55
C GLY A 317 18.18 17.61 14.60
N ALA A 318 19.37 17.89 15.14
CA ALA A 318 20.59 18.03 14.35
C ALA A 318 20.93 16.72 13.62
N LYS A 319 20.82 15.58 14.30
CA LYS A 319 21.01 14.25 13.68
C LYS A 319 19.98 13.98 12.58
N LEU A 320 18.69 14.25 12.84
CA LEU A 320 17.63 14.08 11.85
C LEU A 320 17.89 14.91 10.58
N TYR A 321 18.33 16.16 10.74
CA TYR A 321 18.69 17.02 9.62
C TYR A 321 19.89 16.50 8.83
N LEU A 322 20.94 16.03 9.52
CA LEU A 322 22.13 15.48 8.88
C LEU A 322 21.78 14.24 8.03
N ASP A 323 21.01 13.31 8.58
CA ASP A 323 20.53 12.13 7.84
C ASP A 323 19.72 12.54 6.59
N TYR A 324 18.85 13.54 6.72
CA TYR A 324 18.04 14.04 5.63
C TYR A 324 18.90 14.68 4.54
N LYS A 325 19.83 15.56 4.93
CA LYS A 325 20.79 16.20 4.03
C LYS A 325 21.65 15.17 3.30
N GLU A 326 22.13 14.15 3.99
CA GLU A 326 22.94 13.08 3.40
C GLU A 326 22.14 12.31 2.35
N LYS A 327 20.93 11.83 2.70
CA LYS A 327 20.06 11.08 1.76
C LYS A 327 19.68 11.93 0.55
N ALA A 328 19.27 13.18 0.75
CA ALA A 328 18.94 14.09 -0.34
C ALA A 328 20.16 14.36 -1.22
N GLY A 329 21.34 14.54 -0.63
CA GLY A 329 22.59 14.72 -1.37
C GLY A 329 23.00 13.46 -2.16
N HIS A 330 22.77 12.27 -1.61
CA HIS A 330 23.00 11.02 -2.32
C HIS A 330 22.09 10.90 -3.56
N ILE A 331 20.81 11.25 -3.43
CA ILE A 331 19.87 11.25 -4.57
C ILE A 331 20.26 12.29 -5.62
N LEU A 332 20.74 13.46 -5.21
CA LEU A 332 21.20 14.48 -6.15
C LEU A 332 22.47 14.07 -6.92
N ARG A 333 23.39 13.34 -6.29
CA ARG A 333 24.68 12.94 -6.89
C ARG A 333 24.61 11.71 -7.79
N ASN A 334 23.58 10.87 -7.64
CA ASN A 334 23.45 9.62 -8.35
C ASN A 334 22.29 9.67 -9.35
N PRO A 335 22.40 9.04 -10.53
CA PRO A 335 21.32 8.98 -11.51
C PRO A 335 20.25 7.96 -11.09
N ILE A 336 19.58 8.21 -9.97
CA ILE A 336 18.48 7.38 -9.44
C ILE A 336 17.13 8.08 -9.61
N ARG A 337 16.07 7.27 -9.77
CA ARG A 337 14.72 7.76 -9.98
C ARG A 337 14.23 8.55 -8.75
N ASN A 338 13.60 9.70 -8.98
CA ASN A 338 13.13 10.61 -7.92
C ASN A 338 11.79 11.26 -8.26
N ASP A 339 10.77 10.43 -8.47
CA ASP A 339 9.41 10.89 -8.74
C ASP A 339 8.78 11.65 -7.56
N ARG A 340 9.27 11.41 -6.34
CA ARG A 340 8.78 12.06 -5.11
C ARG A 340 9.44 13.42 -4.85
N GLU A 341 10.29 13.89 -5.76
CA GLU A 341 11.06 15.13 -5.62
C GLU A 341 11.77 15.23 -4.26
N PHE A 342 12.29 14.11 -3.76
CA PHE A 342 12.95 14.08 -2.46
C PHE A 342 14.27 14.86 -2.53
N ARG A 343 14.25 16.07 -1.98
CA ARG A 343 15.36 17.03 -1.99
C ARG A 343 15.37 17.81 -0.68
N LEU A 344 16.55 18.26 -0.28
CA LEU A 344 16.68 19.09 0.91
C LEU A 344 15.96 20.42 0.68
N THR A 345 14.98 20.72 1.53
CA THR A 345 14.19 21.96 1.45
C THR A 345 14.95 23.13 2.08
N SER A 346 14.66 24.35 1.62
CA SER A 346 15.19 25.58 2.23
C SER A 346 14.71 25.73 3.67
N GLU A 347 13.47 25.37 3.95
CA GLU A 347 12.89 25.41 5.29
C GLU A 347 13.61 24.47 6.27
N ALA A 348 13.98 23.26 5.84
CA ALA A 348 14.78 22.35 6.67
C ALA A 348 16.15 22.96 7.02
N GLN A 349 16.77 23.71 6.10
CA GLN A 349 18.02 24.43 6.37
C GLN A 349 17.82 25.56 7.38
N MET A 350 16.69 26.27 7.32
CA MET A 350 16.33 27.27 8.31
C MET A 350 16.14 26.65 9.70
N TRP A 351 15.42 25.53 9.80
CA TRP A 351 15.24 24.81 11.06
C TRP A 351 16.57 24.33 11.64
N ALA A 352 17.45 23.76 10.81
CA ALA A 352 18.79 23.35 11.24
C ALA A 352 19.63 24.52 11.76
N THR A 353 19.53 25.69 11.11
CA THR A 353 20.22 26.90 11.57
C THR A 353 19.71 27.35 12.94
N GLN A 354 18.39 27.26 13.18
CA GLN A 354 17.81 27.57 14.49
C GLN A 354 18.26 26.57 15.57
N LEU A 355 18.25 25.27 15.28
CA LEU A 355 18.76 24.24 16.18
C LEU A 355 20.22 24.49 16.57
N ASN A 356 21.07 24.84 15.59
CA ASN A 356 22.47 25.15 15.85
C ASN A 356 22.64 26.39 16.76
N LYS A 357 21.88 27.46 16.50
CA LYS A 357 21.88 28.66 17.35
C LYS A 357 21.46 28.35 18.79
N MET A 358 20.40 27.57 18.98
CA MET A 358 19.95 27.13 20.31
C MET A 358 21.01 26.28 21.01
N GLY A 359 21.64 25.36 20.29
CA GLY A 359 22.72 24.51 20.82
C GLY A 359 23.93 25.32 21.29
N LEU A 360 24.36 26.31 20.52
CA LEU A 360 25.47 27.21 20.88
C LEU A 360 25.14 28.05 22.12
N ALA A 361 23.92 28.60 22.20
CA ALA A 361 23.49 29.37 23.37
C ALA A 361 23.45 28.51 24.66
N LEU A 362 23.05 27.24 24.54
CA LEU A 362 23.10 26.28 25.64
C LEU A 362 24.52 25.86 26.04
N ALA A 363 25.49 25.93 25.12
CA ALA A 363 26.88 25.63 25.41
C ALA A 363 27.60 26.81 26.07
N ALA A 364 27.26 28.05 25.68
CA ALA A 364 27.85 29.28 26.23
C ALA A 364 27.31 29.70 27.61
N SER A 365 26.29 28.99 28.12
CA SER A 365 25.66 29.24 29.42
C SER A 365 26.05 28.23 30.51
N HIS A 366 27.05 27.40 30.21
CA HIS A 366 27.86 26.62 31.16
C HIS A 366 29.22 27.30 31.29
#